data_AF-A0A5E4IX77-F1
#
_entry.id   AF-A0A5E4IX77-F1
#
_cell.length_a   1.000
_cell.length_b   1.000
_cell.length_c   1.000
_cell.angle_alpha   90.00
_cell.angle_beta   90.00
_cell.angle_gamma   90.00
#
_symmetry.space_group_name_H-M   'P 1'
#
loop_
_entity.id
_entity.type
_entity.pdbx_description
1 polymer ?
#
loop_
_entity_poly.entity_id
_entity_poly.type
_entity_poly.pdbx_seq_one_letter_code
_entity_poly.pdbx_strand_id
1 'polypeptide(L)'
;MHPPLLKPLPVIFVAVRDLSLIVSGRTRHRCKALGFEGMRFKWDRDRQQWRGPLTLRNLAILDRWPEVELSAEAREHMEKFREAAAKRKQYLQQKARA
;
A
#
# COMPACT_ATOMS: atom_id res chain seq x y z
N MET A 1 -7.31 -32.40 18.11
CA MET A 1 -6.36 -31.75 17.19
C MET A 1 -7.13 -30.72 16.38
N HIS A 2 -6.83 -29.43 16.50
CA HIS A 2 -7.40 -28.42 15.61
C HIS A 2 -6.56 -28.38 14.32
N PRO A 3 -7.18 -28.44 13.13
CA PRO A 3 -6.41 -28.31 11.90
C PRO A 3 -5.76 -26.92 11.85
N PRO A 4 -4.55 -26.80 11.26
CA PRO A 4 -3.92 -25.50 11.06
C PRO A 4 -4.87 -24.66 10.22
N LEU A 5 -5.30 -23.52 10.77
CA LEU A 5 -6.03 -22.50 10.04
C LEU A 5 -5.11 -21.98 8.93
N LEU A 6 -5.22 -22.58 7.75
CA LEU A 6 -4.60 -22.09 6.52
C LEU A 6 -4.98 -20.61 6.41
N LYS A 7 -3.97 -19.73 6.45
CA LYS A 7 -4.20 -18.31 6.21
C LYS A 7 -4.89 -18.20 4.85
N PRO A 8 -6.05 -17.52 4.76
CA PRO A 8 -6.74 -17.40 3.48
C PRO A 8 -5.79 -16.77 2.47
N LEU A 9 -5.79 -17.31 1.25
CA LEU A 9 -4.99 -16.75 0.15
C LEU A 9 -5.32 -15.26 -0.02
N PRO A 10 -4.32 -14.43 -0.35
CA PRO A 10 -4.57 -13.02 -0.61
C PRO A 10 -5.54 -12.89 -1.78
N VAL A 11 -6.54 -12.03 -1.62
CA VAL A 11 -7.56 -11.78 -2.65
C VAL A 11 -7.42 -10.39 -3.26
N ILE A 12 -6.54 -9.55 -2.72
CA ILE A 12 -6.21 -8.23 -3.24
C ILE A 12 -4.71 -8.18 -3.54
N PHE A 13 -4.36 -7.79 -4.76
CA PHE A 13 -2.97 -7.65 -5.19
C PHE A 13 -2.64 -6.18 -5.39
N VAL A 14 -1.45 -5.77 -4.94
CA VAL A 14 -0.98 -4.39 -5.06
C VAL A 14 0.36 -4.37 -5.79
N ALA A 15 0.38 -3.70 -6.93
CA ALA A 15 1.58 -3.49 -7.73
C ALA A 15 1.92 -1.99 -7.83
N VAL A 16 3.14 -1.71 -8.27
CA VAL A 16 3.58 -0.36 -8.64
C VAL A 16 3.67 -0.30 -10.16
N ARG A 17 3.20 0.81 -10.74
CA ARG A 17 3.35 1.11 -12.16
C ARG A 17 3.34 2.61 -12.37
N ASP A 18 4.33 3.14 -13.06
CA ASP A 18 4.41 4.57 -13.40
C ASP A 18 4.17 5.48 -12.18
N LEU A 19 4.89 5.22 -11.07
CA LEU A 19 4.74 5.91 -9.77
C LEU A 19 3.32 5.88 -9.17
N SER A 20 2.50 4.91 -9.60
CA SER A 20 1.14 4.70 -9.13
C SER A 20 1.01 3.34 -8.47
N LEU A 21 0.17 3.26 -7.45
CA LEU A 21 -0.30 1.98 -6.92
C LEU A 21 -1.43 1.46 -7.79
N ILE A 22 -1.34 0.19 -8.17
CA ILE A 22 -2.37 -0.55 -8.88
C ILE A 22 -2.92 -1.60 -7.93
N VAL A 23 -4.21 -1.54 -7.61
CA VAL A 23 -4.87 -2.49 -6.71
C VAL A 23 -5.93 -3.27 -7.48
N SER A 24 -5.78 -4.59 -7.55
CA SER A 24 -6.66 -5.49 -8.29
C SER A 24 -7.11 -6.69 -7.44
N GLY A 25 -8.01 -7.51 -7.97
CA GLY A 25 -8.60 -8.65 -7.26
C GLY A 25 -9.95 -8.35 -6.62
N ARG A 26 -10.33 -9.09 -5.58
CA ARG A 26 -11.60 -8.92 -4.87
C ARG A 26 -11.55 -7.71 -3.95
N THR A 27 -11.84 -6.54 -4.50
CA THR A 27 -11.75 -5.26 -3.77
C THR A 27 -13.11 -4.71 -3.30
N ARG A 28 -14.22 -5.41 -3.58
CA ARG A 28 -15.59 -4.92 -3.31
C ARG A 28 -15.82 -4.55 -1.85
N HIS A 29 -15.33 -5.36 -0.91
CA HIS A 29 -15.46 -5.09 0.53
C HIS A 29 -14.58 -3.92 1.01
N ARG A 30 -13.59 -3.50 0.22
CA ARG A 30 -12.71 -2.35 0.48
C ARG A 30 -13.01 -1.15 -0.41
N CYS A 31 -14.09 -1.15 -1.19
CA CYS A 31 -14.35 -0.11 -2.19
C CYS A 31 -14.39 1.31 -1.59
N LYS A 32 -14.99 1.49 -0.41
CA LYS A 32 -15.00 2.78 0.31
C LYS A 32 -13.62 3.21 0.77
N ALA A 33 -12.84 2.26 1.31
CA ALA A 33 -11.49 2.51 1.79
C ALA A 33 -10.51 2.85 0.66
N LEU A 34 -10.67 2.22 -0.51
CA LEU A 34 -9.88 2.54 -1.70
C LEU A 34 -10.33 3.84 -2.36
N GLY A 35 -11.64 4.07 -2.43
CA GLY A 35 -12.25 5.23 -3.10
C GLY A 35 -12.21 6.53 -2.31
N PHE A 36 -13.16 7.42 -2.61
CA PHE A 36 -13.18 8.81 -2.16
C PHE A 36 -13.13 9.00 -0.64
N GLU A 37 -13.77 8.10 0.12
CA GLU A 37 -13.83 8.16 1.59
C GLU A 37 -12.50 7.80 2.26
N GLY A 38 -11.61 7.08 1.57
CA GLY A 38 -10.33 6.64 2.12
C GLY A 38 -9.13 7.16 1.34
N MET A 39 -8.54 6.30 0.50
CA MET A 39 -7.29 6.58 -0.20
C MET A 39 -7.46 7.43 -1.46
N ARG A 40 -8.70 7.69 -1.89
CA ARG A 40 -9.05 8.46 -3.09
C ARG A 40 -8.46 7.89 -4.37
N PHE A 41 -8.37 6.56 -4.45
CA PHE A 41 -7.97 5.88 -5.67
C PHE A 41 -9.11 5.97 -6.68
N LYS A 42 -8.75 6.06 -7.95
CA LYS A 42 -9.70 6.06 -9.06
C LYS A 42 -9.91 4.62 -9.52
N TRP A 43 -11.16 4.22 -9.67
CA TRP A 43 -11.49 2.93 -10.28
C TRP A 43 -11.40 3.03 -11.81
N ASP A 44 -10.54 2.20 -12.38
CA ASP A 44 -10.44 1.95 -13.83
C ASP A 44 -11.36 0.77 -14.17
N ARG A 45 -12.47 1.08 -14.85
CA ARG A 45 -13.48 0.08 -15.21
C ARG A 45 -12.98 -0.89 -16.28
N ASP A 46 -12.20 -0.41 -17.24
CA ASP A 46 -11.73 -1.21 -18.38
C ASP A 46 -10.76 -2.29 -17.91
N ARG A 47 -9.90 -1.93 -16.95
CA ARG A 47 -8.91 -2.85 -16.37
C ARG A 47 -9.34 -3.51 -15.07
N GLN A 48 -10.54 -3.18 -14.57
CA GLN A 48 -11.07 -3.66 -13.31
C GLN A 48 -10.08 -3.54 -12.14
N GLN A 49 -9.46 -2.36 -12.01
CA GLN A 49 -8.45 -2.11 -10.98
C GLN A 49 -8.54 -0.68 -10.43
N TRP A 50 -8.06 -0.48 -9.21
CA TRP A 50 -7.90 0.86 -8.64
C TRP A 50 -6.51 1.39 -8.96
N ARG A 51 -6.44 2.69 -9.23
CA ARG A 51 -5.19 3.42 -9.41
C ARG A 51 -5.10 4.59 -8.45
N GLY A 52 -3.98 4.70 -7.76
CA GLY A 52 -3.76 5.76 -6.80
C GLY A 52 -2.29 6.20 -6.70
N PRO A 53 -2.03 7.29 -5.97
CA PRO A 53 -0.67 7.78 -5.80
C PRO A 53 0.17 6.82 -4.95
N LEU A 54 1.40 6.57 -5.39
CA LEU A 54 2.41 5.85 -4.63
C LEU A 54 2.91 6.73 -3.47
N THR A 55 2.43 6.44 -2.26
CA THR A 55 2.85 7.13 -1.05
C THR A 55 3.11 6.14 0.07
N LEU A 56 4.00 6.49 1.00
CA LEU A 56 4.26 5.69 2.20
C LEU A 56 2.97 5.43 3.00
N ARG A 57 2.11 6.45 3.12
CA ARG A 57 0.83 6.33 3.82
C ARG A 57 -0.05 5.26 3.19
N ASN A 58 -0.21 5.28 1.86
CA ASN A 58 -1.08 4.34 1.17
C ASN A 58 -0.51 2.92 1.24
N LEU A 59 0.80 2.75 0.99
CA LEU A 59 1.48 1.46 1.13
C LEU A 59 1.31 0.88 2.54
N ALA A 60 1.50 1.69 3.58
CA ALA A 60 1.38 1.23 4.96
C ALA A 60 -0.05 0.86 5.36
N ILE A 61 -1.09 1.47 4.77
CA ILE A 61 -2.47 1.07 5.01
C ILE A 61 -2.77 -0.25 4.30
N LEU A 62 -2.33 -0.40 3.04
CA LEU A 62 -2.55 -1.61 2.25
C LEU A 62 -1.82 -2.82 2.88
N ASP A 63 -0.59 -2.64 3.35
CA ASP A 63 0.22 -3.67 4.03
C ASP A 63 -0.45 -4.22 5.31
N ARG A 64 -1.31 -3.42 5.95
CA ARG A 64 -2.04 -3.84 7.17
C ARG A 64 -3.27 -4.67 6.89
N TRP A 65 -3.73 -4.76 5.64
CA TRP A 65 -4.92 -5.55 5.32
C TRP A 65 -4.52 -7.03 5.19
N PRO A 66 -5.12 -7.93 5.99
CA PRO A 66 -4.74 -9.34 5.99
C PRO A 66 -4.99 -10.04 4.65
N GLU A 67 -5.88 -9.49 3.83
CA GLU A 67 -6.22 -10.01 2.50
C GLU A 67 -5.37 -9.45 1.34
N VAL A 68 -4.40 -8.56 1.63
CA VAL A 68 -3.56 -7.89 0.65
C VAL A 68 -2.20 -8.56 0.51
N GLU A 69 -1.76 -8.71 -0.74
CA GLU A 69 -0.38 -8.99 -1.07
C GLU A 69 0.25 -7.81 -1.83
N LEU A 70 1.35 -7.28 -1.27
CA LEU A 70 2.19 -6.30 -1.93
C LEU A 70 3.20 -7.01 -2.85
N SER A 71 3.36 -6.51 -4.07
CA SER A 71 4.45 -6.91 -4.95
C SER A 71 5.82 -6.60 -4.32
N ALA A 72 6.87 -7.28 -4.80
CA ALA A 72 8.24 -7.01 -4.34
C ALA A 72 8.63 -5.54 -4.52
N GLU A 73 8.28 -4.95 -5.67
CA GLU A 73 8.51 -3.54 -5.97
C GLU A 73 7.75 -2.60 -5.00
N ALA A 74 6.49 -2.91 -4.66
CA ALA A 74 5.72 -2.14 -3.69
C ALA A 74 6.37 -2.17 -2.29
N ARG A 75 6.89 -3.33 -1.88
CA ARG A 75 7.64 -3.47 -0.61
C ARG A 75 8.94 -2.68 -0.65
N GLU A 76 9.69 -2.74 -1.74
CA GLU A 76 10.94 -2.00 -1.91
C GLU A 76 10.70 -0.48 -1.81
N HIS A 77 9.65 0.03 -2.46
CA HIS A 77 9.27 1.43 -2.33
C HIS A 77 8.91 1.80 -0.89
N MET A 78 8.22 0.92 -0.16
CA MET A 78 7.89 1.15 1.24
C MET A 78 9.15 1.34 2.09
N GLU A 79 10.16 0.48 1.91
CA GLU A 79 11.45 0.59 2.61
C GLU A 79 12.20 1.87 2.23
N LYS A 80 12.30 2.18 0.92
CA LYS A 80 12.91 3.44 0.44
C LYS A 80 12.27 4.68 1.06
N PHE A 81 10.93 4.69 1.18
CA PHE A 81 10.24 5.80 1.83
C PHE A 81 10.55 5.90 3.32
N ARG A 82 10.65 4.76 4.03
CA ARG A 82 11.00 4.72 5.46
C ARG A 82 12.41 5.25 5.69
N GLU A 83 13.37 4.82 4.87
CA GLU A 83 14.75 5.34 4.93
C GLU A 83 14.82 6.84 4.67
N ALA A 84 14.12 7.33 3.63
CA ALA A 84 14.08 8.74 3.32
C ALA A 84 13.44 9.57 4.46
N ALA A 85 12.41 9.03 5.13
CA ALA A 85 11.82 9.65 6.31
C ALA A 85 12.80 9.70 7.49
N ALA A 86 13.54 8.61 7.74
CA ALA A 86 14.54 8.54 8.80
C ALA A 86 15.69 9.55 8.58
N LYS A 87 16.25 9.62 7.36
CA LYS A 87 17.30 10.58 6.99
C LYS A 87 16.83 12.03 7.18
N ARG A 88 15.61 12.36 6.74
CA ARG A 88 15.02 13.70 6.94
C ARG A 88 14.88 14.05 8.42
N LYS A 89 14.43 13.11 9.25
CA LYS A 89 14.31 13.31 10.69
C LYS A 89 15.67 13.59 11.33
N GLN A 90 16.71 12.83 10.98
CA GLN A 90 18.07 13.03 11.48
C GLN A 90 18.63 14.41 11.07
N TYR A 91 18.46 14.81 9.81
CA TYR A 91 18.91 16.13 9.33
C TYR A 91 18.26 17.28 10.11
N LEU A 92 16.93 17.22 10.30
CA LEU A 92 16.20 18.25 11.05
C LEU A 92 16.63 18.30 12.52
N GLN A 93 16.90 17.15 13.14
CA GLN A 93 17.40 17.09 14.52
C GLN A 93 18.81 17.67 14.66
N GLN A 94 19.70 17.43 13.70
CA GLN A 94 21.04 18.02 13.70
C GLN A 94 20.97 19.54 13.53
N LYS A 95 20.13 20.01 12.60
CA LYS A 95 19.92 21.45 12.38
C LYS A 95 19.31 22.17 13.58
N ALA A 96 18.43 21.52 14.33
CA ALA A 96 17.84 22.09 15.55
C ALA A 96 18.80 22.10 16.76
N ARG A 97 19.94 21.40 16.67
CA ARG A 97 20.98 21.33 17.71
C ARG A 97 22.21 22.20 17.42
N ALA A 98 22.29 22.77 16.22
CA ALA A 98 23.33 23.70 15.79
C ALA A 98 22.81 25.14 15.89
#